data_AF-A0A956AIT6-F1
#
_entry.id   AF-A0A956AIT6-F1
#
_cell.length_a   1.000
_cell.length_b   1.000
_cell.length_c   1.000
_cell.angle_alpha   90.00
_cell.angle_beta   90.00
_cell.angle_gamma   90.00
#
_symmetry.space_group_name_H-M   'P 1'
#
loop_
_entity.id
_entity.type
_entity.pdbx_description
1 polymer ?
#
loop_
_entity_poly.entity_id
_entity_poly.type
_entity_poly.pdbx_seq_one_letter_code
_entity_poly.pdbx_strand_id
1 'polypeptide(L)'
;MYRCEFCNVVAPPGAPSHRVVTEWRPAEYPSRAKSHKHRVGRKAKFGDDPGGAGYEIAKEAVVCPACAEKFNAEQQAAREAEEQRTVAGA
;
A
#
# COMPACT_ATOMS: atom_id res chain seq x y z
N MET A 1 21.02 -4.47 -10.10
CA MET A 1 20.80 -5.92 -10.13
C MET A 1 20.14 -6.30 -8.82
N TYR A 2 19.06 -7.07 -8.83
CA TYR A 2 18.34 -7.51 -7.62
C TYR A 2 17.75 -8.89 -7.87
N ARG A 3 17.39 -9.63 -6.82
CA ARG A 3 16.71 -10.92 -6.95
C ARG A 3 15.21 -10.70 -6.81
N CYS A 4 14.43 -11.13 -7.81
CA CYS A 4 12.97 -11.12 -7.71
C CYS A 4 12.55 -12.10 -6.62
N GLU A 5 11.75 -11.64 -5.66
CA GLU A 5 11.31 -12.46 -4.53
C GLU A 5 10.27 -13.52 -4.91
N PHE A 6 9.61 -13.38 -6.07
CA PHE A 6 8.61 -14.34 -6.55
C PHE A 6 9.23 -15.46 -7.38
N CYS A 7 10.02 -15.11 -8.40
CA CYS A 7 10.59 -16.11 -9.31
C CYS A 7 12.05 -16.48 -8.98
N ASN A 8 12.66 -15.84 -7.99
CA ASN A 8 14.04 -16.06 -7.55
C ASN A 8 15.12 -15.84 -8.63
N VAL A 9 14.76 -15.25 -9.77
CA VAL A 9 15.70 -14.87 -10.85
C VAL A 9 16.36 -13.54 -10.51
N VAL A 10 17.65 -13.42 -10.85
CA VAL A 10 18.39 -12.16 -10.72
C VAL A 10 18.09 -11.28 -11.94
N ALA A 11 17.49 -10.11 -11.71
CA ALA A 11 17.15 -9.16 -12.75
C ALA A 11 18.41 -8.50 -13.33
N PRO A 12 18.52 -8.34 -14.66
CA PRO A 12 19.71 -7.77 -15.29
C PRO A 12 19.91 -6.29 -14.90
N PRO A 13 21.13 -5.74 -15.08
CA PRO A 13 21.38 -4.31 -14.89
C PRO A 13 20.41 -3.45 -15.72
N GLY A 14 19.89 -2.38 -15.15
CA GLY A 14 18.94 -1.48 -15.81
C GLY A 14 17.49 -1.96 -15.83
N ALA A 15 17.19 -3.21 -15.46
CA ALA A 15 15.81 -3.66 -15.30
C ALA A 15 15.16 -2.96 -14.08
N PRO A 16 13.97 -2.37 -14.22
CA PRO A 16 13.28 -1.74 -13.10
C PRO A 16 12.82 -2.77 -12.08
N SER A 17 12.79 -2.38 -10.81
CA SER A 17 12.22 -3.17 -9.72
C SER A 17 10.86 -2.62 -9.34
N HIS A 18 9.90 -3.50 -9.11
CA HIS A 18 8.57 -3.12 -8.63
C HIS A 18 8.36 -3.61 -7.21
N ARG A 19 7.61 -2.86 -6.40
CA ARG A 19 7.14 -3.32 -5.09
C ARG A 19 5.67 -3.67 -5.20
N VAL A 20 5.33 -4.86 -4.76
CA VAL A 20 3.95 -5.32 -4.67
C VAL A 20 3.60 -5.61 -3.21
N VAL A 21 2.39 -5.23 -2.81
CA VAL A 21 1.89 -5.48 -1.46
C VAL A 21 1.28 -6.87 -1.43
N THR A 22 1.80 -7.76 -0.59
CA THR A 22 1.34 -9.14 -0.47
C THR A 22 0.41 -9.36 0.72
N GLU A 23 0.49 -8.51 1.74
CA GLU A 23 -0.33 -8.64 2.94
C GLU A 23 -0.68 -7.27 3.51
N TRP A 24 -1.95 -7.11 3.88
CA TRP A 24 -2.48 -5.95 4.60
C TRP A 24 -2.84 -6.37 6.03
N ARG A 25 -2.64 -5.47 7.00
CA ARG A 25 -3.08 -5.67 8.39
C ARG A 25 -4.01 -4.53 8.83
N PRO A 26 -5.07 -4.81 9.60
CA PRO A 26 -5.81 -3.75 10.26
C PRO A 26 -4.91 -3.05 11.29
N ALA A 27 -5.06 -1.74 11.42
CA ALA A 27 -4.30 -0.92 12.34
C ALA A 27 -5.20 0.13 13.01
N GLU A 28 -5.01 0.32 14.32
CA GLU A 28 -5.64 1.37 15.10
C GLU A 28 -4.62 2.43 15.48
N TYR A 29 -4.95 3.68 15.19
CA TYR A 29 -4.12 4.85 15.44
C TYR A 29 -4.68 5.64 16.63
N PRO A 30 -3.90 5.88 17.69
CA PRO A 30 -4.34 6.67 18.81
C PRO A 30 -4.44 8.16 18.44
N SER A 31 -5.27 8.90 19.17
CA SER A 31 -5.33 10.37 19.06
C SER A 31 -4.00 11.01 19.48
N ARG A 32 -3.53 12.00 18.73
CA ARG A 32 -2.26 12.71 18.96
C ARG A 32 -2.48 14.22 19.04
N ALA A 33 -2.18 14.83 20.17
CA ALA A 33 -2.27 16.27 20.35
C ALA A 33 -1.14 17.02 19.60
N LYS A 34 -1.46 18.18 19.01
CA LYS A 34 -0.52 19.10 18.33
C LYS A 34 0.30 18.46 17.19
N SER A 35 -0.20 17.42 16.56
CA SER A 35 0.48 16.67 15.49
C SER A 35 0.58 17.47 14.18
N HIS A 36 -0.39 18.33 13.89
CA HIS A 36 -0.46 19.05 12.60
C HIS A 36 -0.06 20.51 12.76
N LYS A 37 1.17 20.84 12.34
CA LYS A 37 1.65 22.23 12.33
C LYS A 37 1.24 22.94 11.04
N HIS A 38 0.54 24.06 11.18
CA HIS A 38 0.24 24.96 10.06
C HIS A 38 0.54 26.40 10.43
N ARG A 39 0.74 27.26 9.42
CA ARG A 39 0.93 28.71 9.63
C ARG A 39 -0.34 29.46 9.31
N VAL A 40 -0.70 30.39 10.18
CA VAL A 40 -1.72 31.41 9.91
C VAL A 40 -1.02 32.76 10.05
N GLY A 41 -0.71 33.39 8.90
CA GLY A 41 0.17 34.55 8.84
C GLY A 41 1.57 34.25 9.39
N ARG A 42 2.05 35.07 10.34
CA ARG A 42 3.37 34.91 10.98
C ARG A 42 3.36 33.95 12.19
N LYS A 43 2.20 33.43 12.61
CA LYS A 43 2.07 32.56 13.79
C LYS A 43 1.95 31.09 13.40
N ALA A 44 2.59 30.22 14.17
CA ALA A 44 2.39 28.78 14.08
C ALA A 44 1.16 28.38 14.91
N LYS A 45 0.29 27.55 14.33
CA LYS A 45 -0.80 26.87 15.00
C LYS A 45 -0.60 25.36 14.89
N PHE A 46 -1.14 24.64 15.86
CA PHE A 46 -1.08 23.19 15.94
C PHE A 46 -2.51 22.67 16.02
N GLY A 47 -2.86 21.74 15.13
CA GLY A 47 -4.07 20.94 15.20
C GLY A 47 -3.78 19.57 15.80
N ASP A 48 -4.80 18.99 16.40
CA ASP A 48 -4.76 17.62 16.90
C ASP A 48 -5.14 16.64 15.79
N ASP A 49 -4.63 15.41 15.89
CA ASP A 49 -5.01 14.28 15.06
C ASP A 49 -5.91 13.36 15.90
N PRO A 50 -7.18 13.15 15.53
CA PRO A 50 -8.09 12.31 16.32
C PRO A 50 -7.71 10.83 16.33
N GLY A 51 -6.81 10.38 15.44
CA GLY A 51 -6.56 8.96 15.23
C GLY A 51 -7.71 8.29 14.47
N GLY A 52 -7.79 6.96 14.54
CA GLY A 52 -8.82 6.18 13.84
C GLY A 52 -8.38 4.75 13.51
N ALA A 53 -9.22 4.01 12.78
CA ALA A 53 -8.90 2.67 12.29
C ALA A 53 -8.65 2.69 10.77
N GLY A 54 -7.73 1.85 10.32
CA GLY A 54 -7.38 1.72 8.90
C GLY A 54 -6.63 0.42 8.61
N TYR A 55 -5.96 0.38 7.47
CA TYR A 55 -5.12 -0.74 7.06
C TYR A 55 -3.70 -0.27 6.78
N GLU A 56 -2.73 -1.08 7.19
CA GLU A 56 -1.32 -0.91 6.87
C GLU A 56 -0.83 -2.03 5.98
N ILE A 57 0.19 -1.70 5.19
CA ILE A 57 0.94 -2.70 4.45
C ILE A 57 1.77 -3.50 5.46
N ALA A 58 1.46 -4.79 5.59
CA ALA A 58 2.16 -5.70 6.50
C ALA A 58 3.40 -6.31 5.84
N LYS A 59 3.28 -6.66 4.56
CA LYS A 59 4.38 -7.24 3.76
C LYS A 59 4.36 -6.71 2.33
N GLU A 60 5.55 -6.47 1.83
CA GLU A 60 5.82 -6.14 0.43
C GLU A 60 6.88 -7.10 -0.11
N ALA A 61 6.89 -7.28 -1.43
CA ALA A 61 7.92 -8.02 -2.13
C ALA A 61 8.51 -7.19 -3.28
N VAL A 62 9.84 -7.24 -3.44
CA VAL A 62 10.52 -6.67 -4.60
C VAL A 62 10.55 -7.68 -5.74
N VAL A 63 9.95 -7.30 -6.87
CA VAL A 63 9.72 -8.22 -7.99
C VAL A 63 10.12 -7.63 -9.33
N CYS A 64 10.35 -8.51 -10.30
CA CYS A 64 10.60 -8.11 -11.69
C CYS A 64 9.33 -7.65 -12.41
N PRO A 65 9.44 -6.93 -13.54
CA PRO A 65 8.27 -6.39 -14.25
C PRO A 65 7.24 -7.47 -14.61
N ALA A 66 7.70 -8.60 -15.13
CA ALA A 66 6.81 -9.72 -15.49
C ALA A 66 6.06 -10.31 -14.29
N CYS A 67 6.70 -10.38 -13.10
CA CYS A 67 6.04 -10.83 -11.88
C CYS A 67 5.07 -9.78 -11.33
N ALA A 68 5.41 -8.49 -11.45
CA ALA A 68 4.54 -7.40 -11.05
C ALA A 68 3.24 -7.36 -11.88
N GLU A 69 3.36 -7.48 -13.21
CA GLU A 69 2.21 -7.49 -14.11
C GLU A 69 1.25 -8.65 -13.81
N LYS A 70 1.78 -9.87 -13.63
CA LYS A 70 0.99 -11.04 -13.26
C LYS A 70 0.26 -10.83 -11.94
N PHE A 71 0.99 -10.39 -10.91
CA PHE A 71 0.40 -10.13 -9.60
C PHE A 71 -0.71 -9.07 -9.67
N ASN A 72 -0.47 -7.96 -10.38
CA ASN A 72 -1.46 -6.90 -10.51
C ASN A 72 -2.71 -7.35 -11.26
N ALA A 73 -2.58 -8.16 -12.31
CA ALA A 73 -3.71 -8.73 -13.02
C ALA A 73 -4.54 -9.67 -12.12
N GLU A 74 -3.87 -10.54 -11.34
CA GLU A 74 -4.53 -11.42 -10.37
C GLU A 74 -5.28 -10.61 -9.29
N GLN A 75 -4.67 -9.52 -8.77
CA GLN A 75 -5.31 -8.64 -7.78
C GLN A 75 -6.50 -7.87 -8.36
N GLN A 76 -6.42 -7.40 -9.61
CA GLN A 76 -7.54 -6.74 -10.28
C GLN A 76 -8.72 -7.68 -10.45
N ALA A 77 -8.47 -8.89 -10.97
CA ALA A 77 -9.51 -9.91 -11.12
C ALA A 77 -10.16 -10.28 -9.78
N ALA A 78 -9.37 -10.42 -8.71
CA ALA A 78 -9.90 -10.70 -7.38
C ALA A 78 -10.80 -9.57 -6.85
N ARG A 79 -10.38 -8.31 -7.03
CA ARG A 79 -11.17 -7.12 -6.61
C ARG A 79 -12.46 -6.99 -7.41
N GLU A 80 -12.41 -7.18 -8.72
CA GLU A 80 -13.61 -7.15 -9.58
C GLU A 80 -14.60 -8.26 -9.19
N ALA A 81 -14.10 -9.46 -8.88
CA ALA A 81 -14.95 -10.56 -8.41
C ALA A 81 -15.60 -10.26 -7.04
N GLU A 82 -14.86 -9.63 -6.13
CA GLU A 82 -15.38 -9.17 -4.84
C GLU A 82 -16.44 -8.08 -5.02
N GLU A 83 -16.18 -7.08 -5.86
CA GLU A 83 -17.11 -6.01 -6.20
C GLU A 83 -18.40 -6.58 -6.80
N GLN A 84 -18.29 -7.47 -7.80
CA GLN A 84 -19.47 -8.11 -8.40
C GLN A 84 -20.28 -8.91 -7.39
N ARG A 85 -19.62 -9.61 -6.45
CA ARG A 85 -20.29 -10.34 -5.37
C ARG A 85 -21.03 -9.41 -4.41
N THR A 86 -20.44 -8.27 -4.06
CA THR A 86 -21.07 -7.29 -3.15
C THR A 86 -22.24 -6.58 -3.81
N VAL A 87 -22.16 -6.27 -5.10
CA VAL A 87 -23.24 -5.65 -5.88
C VAL A 87 -24.39 -6.63 -6.13
N ALA A 88 -24.13 -7.90 -6.42
CA ALA A 88 -25.18 -8.90 -6.65
C ALA A 88 -25.91 -9.35 -5.37
N GLY A 89 -25.39 -9.01 -4.19
CA GLY A 89 -25.99 -9.31 -2.89
C GLY A 89 -26.74 -8.14 -2.25
N ALA A 90 -26.76 -6.96 -2.88
CA ALA A 90 -27.48 -5.76 -2.46
C ALA A 90 -28.79 -5.59 -3.25
#